data_AF-A0A6P4I1U8-F1
#
_entry.id   AF-A0A6P4I1U8-F1
#
_cell.length_a   1.000
_cell.length_b   1.000
_cell.length_c   1.000
_cell.angle_alpha   90.00
_cell.angle_beta   90.00
_cell.angle_gamma   90.00
#
_symmetry.space_group_name_H-M   'P 1'
#
loop_
_entity.id
_entity.type
_entity.pdbx_description
1 polymer ?
#
loop_
_entity_poly.entity_id
_entity_poly.type
_entity_poly.pdbx_seq_one_letter_code
_entity_poly.pdbx_strand_id
1 'polypeptide(L)'
;MLRCLKSHVETPIVIVARAASTNAEKLEEIRERLAKGPNFQDFVQNPDYSKSEWDDYAGKLRREKGEEQRLRLPPWLKTTIPVGKNYARIKEQMRELKLSTVCEEARCPNIGECWGGGEHGTQTATIMLMGDTCTRGCRFCSVKTARKPPPLDVNEPVNTATAIASWGLDYIVLTSVDRDDLSDGGSKHIAETVKEIKARNSNIFVECLVPDFRGNLECVETIAKCGLDVYAHNIETVEKLTPYVRDRRAHYRQTLQVLTEAKRFNPNLITKSSIMLGLGETDEEIETTLKDLRNAGVDCVTLGQYMQPTNRHLKVIEYVTPEKFKHWEERGNELGFLYTASGPLVRSSYKAGEFFITSILENRKKNQSANASPKD
;
A
#
# COMPACT_ATOMS: atom_id res chain seq x y z
N MET A 1 33.97 -37.38 59.21
CA MET A 1 33.57 -35.95 59.25
C MET A 1 32.87 -35.60 57.94
N LEU A 2 31.78 -34.84 58.06
CA LEU A 2 30.64 -34.75 57.13
C LEU A 2 30.99 -34.40 55.67
N ARG A 3 30.33 -35.09 54.73
CA ARG A 3 30.29 -34.80 53.30
C ARG A 3 29.07 -33.93 52.95
N CYS A 4 29.37 -32.77 52.35
CA CYS A 4 28.73 -32.17 51.17
C CYS A 4 27.20 -32.31 50.99
N LEU A 5 26.46 -31.25 51.31
CA LEU A 5 25.16 -30.92 50.72
C LEU A 5 25.32 -29.62 49.94
N LYS A 6 25.20 -29.70 48.60
CA LYS A 6 25.07 -28.54 47.72
C LYS A 6 23.62 -28.06 47.78
N SER A 7 23.38 -26.85 48.28
CA SER A 7 22.14 -26.12 48.05
C SER A 7 22.26 -25.34 46.73
N HIS A 8 21.34 -25.59 45.80
CA HIS A 8 21.09 -24.74 44.65
C HIS A 8 20.26 -23.54 45.11
N VAL A 9 20.80 -22.34 44.93
CA VAL A 9 20.03 -21.10 45.00
C VAL A 9 19.81 -20.67 43.55
N GLU A 10 18.59 -20.85 43.05
CA GLU A 10 18.13 -20.26 41.81
C GLU A 10 17.93 -18.76 42.01
N THR A 11 18.67 -17.95 41.28
CA THR A 11 18.39 -16.52 41.11
C THR A 11 17.38 -16.35 39.97
N PRO A 12 16.25 -15.65 40.16
CA PRO A 12 15.37 -15.33 39.06
C PRO A 12 16.01 -14.24 38.18
N ILE A 13 16.26 -14.57 36.92
CA ILE A 13 16.60 -13.60 35.88
C ILE A 13 15.33 -12.76 35.62
N VAL A 14 15.33 -11.52 36.10
CA VAL A 14 14.35 -10.52 35.70
C VAL A 14 14.69 -10.11 34.26
N ILE A 15 13.97 -10.68 33.28
CA ILE A 15 13.98 -10.19 31.91
C ILE A 15 13.21 -8.87 31.90
N VAL A 16 13.94 -7.77 31.85
CA VAL A 16 13.36 -6.43 31.69
C VAL A 16 12.82 -6.31 30.26
N ALA A 17 11.50 -6.36 30.13
CA ALA A 17 10.79 -5.98 28.92
C ALA A 17 10.94 -4.46 28.70
N ARG A 18 11.99 -4.04 27.99
CA ARG A 18 12.20 -2.66 27.53
C ARG A 18 12.49 -2.66 26.02
N ALA A 19 11.44 -2.85 25.23
CA ALA A 19 11.48 -2.61 23.78
C ALA A 19 10.11 -2.24 23.19
N ALA A 20 9.00 -2.57 23.87
CA ALA A 20 7.65 -2.29 23.37
C ALA A 20 7.13 -0.88 23.71
N SER A 21 7.52 -0.29 24.85
CA SER A 21 6.92 0.98 25.33
C SER A 21 7.30 2.20 24.48
N THR A 22 8.53 2.24 23.94
CA THR A 22 9.04 3.40 23.22
C THR A 22 8.40 3.61 21.85
N ASN A 23 7.90 2.54 21.22
CA ASN A 23 7.17 2.65 19.96
C ASN A 23 5.74 3.12 20.19
N ALA A 24 5.06 2.62 21.23
CA ALA A 24 3.70 3.03 21.57
C ALA A 24 3.63 4.53 21.94
N GLU A 25 4.56 5.01 22.77
CA GLU A 25 4.65 6.42 23.17
C GLU A 25 4.91 7.35 21.97
N LYS A 26 5.83 6.97 21.07
CA LYS A 26 6.10 7.72 19.83
C LYS A 26 4.92 7.72 18.86
N LEU A 27 4.19 6.60 18.78
CA LEU A 27 2.97 6.50 17.96
C LEU A 27 1.88 7.44 18.48
N GLU A 28 1.72 7.53 19.80
CA GLU A 28 0.70 8.38 20.42
C GLU A 28 1.00 9.87 20.24
N GLU A 29 2.26 10.28 20.39
CA GLU A 29 2.70 11.67 20.13
C GLU A 29 2.47 12.08 18.66
N ILE A 30 2.67 11.13 17.73
CA ILE A 30 2.39 11.34 16.31
C ILE A 30 0.88 11.47 16.08
N ARG A 31 0.03 10.65 16.71
CA ARG A 31 -1.43 10.74 16.60
C ARG A 31 -2.00 12.06 17.10
N GLU A 32 -1.59 12.52 18.27
CA GLU A 32 -2.05 13.79 18.84
C GLU A 32 -1.72 15.00 17.95
N ARG A 33 -0.61 14.91 17.19
CA ARG A 33 -0.19 15.94 16.24
C ARG A 33 -0.89 15.82 14.89
N LEU A 34 -1.15 14.61 14.41
CA LEU A 34 -1.92 14.36 13.19
C LEU A 34 -3.38 14.81 13.33
N ALA A 35 -3.97 14.69 14.53
CA ALA A 35 -5.28 15.25 14.85
C ALA A 35 -5.38 16.78 14.70
N LYS A 36 -4.24 17.49 14.57
CA LYS A 36 -4.15 18.94 14.38
C LYS A 36 -3.89 19.37 12.93
N GLY A 37 -3.68 18.43 12.00
CA GLY A 37 -3.51 18.68 10.56
C GLY A 37 -4.82 18.58 9.77
N PRO A 38 -4.82 18.86 8.45
CA PRO A 38 -5.99 18.63 7.60
C PRO A 38 -6.39 17.15 7.63
N ASN A 39 -7.69 16.89 7.71
CA ASN A 39 -8.23 15.55 7.94
C ASN A 39 -8.29 14.77 6.61
N PHE A 40 -8.21 13.44 6.67
CA PHE A 40 -8.41 12.57 5.51
C PHE A 40 -9.73 12.85 4.76
N GLN A 41 -10.77 13.22 5.52
CA GLN A 41 -12.07 13.61 4.99
C GLN A 41 -11.96 14.78 4.00
N ASP A 42 -11.01 15.70 4.19
CA ASP A 42 -10.79 16.87 3.34
C ASP A 42 -10.24 16.48 1.94
N PHE A 43 -9.75 15.25 1.77
CA PHE A 43 -9.12 14.76 0.54
C PHE A 43 -9.84 13.56 -0.11
N VAL A 44 -10.79 12.94 0.61
CA VAL A 44 -11.49 11.72 0.15
C VAL A 44 -12.98 11.94 -0.04
N GLN A 45 -13.55 12.93 0.66
CA GLN A 45 -14.87 13.38 0.27
C GLN A 45 -14.75 14.14 -1.04
N ASN A 46 -15.30 13.55 -2.09
CA ASN A 46 -16.01 14.39 -3.04
C ASN A 46 -17.13 15.07 -2.22
N PRO A 47 -17.15 16.40 -2.06
CA PRO A 47 -18.17 17.10 -1.27
C PRO A 47 -19.62 16.82 -1.74
N ASP A 48 -19.77 16.16 -2.89
CA ASP A 48 -21.04 15.78 -3.49
C ASP A 48 -21.71 14.52 -2.90
N TYR A 49 -21.00 13.60 -2.22
CA TYR A 49 -21.65 12.37 -1.72
C TYR A 49 -22.41 12.58 -0.41
N SER A 50 -23.45 13.43 -0.46
CA SER A 50 -24.48 13.44 0.57
C SER A 50 -25.19 12.07 0.58
N LYS A 51 -25.48 11.55 1.77
CA LYS A 51 -26.28 10.32 1.95
C LYS A 51 -27.58 10.37 1.12
N SER A 52 -28.15 11.56 0.92
CA SER A 52 -29.33 11.81 0.09
C SER A 52 -29.19 11.45 -1.39
N GLU A 53 -27.99 11.35 -1.96
CA GLU A 53 -27.83 11.02 -3.39
C GLU A 53 -27.98 9.51 -3.69
N TRP A 54 -27.90 8.66 -2.67
CA TRP A 54 -27.89 7.22 -2.86
C TRP A 54 -28.70 6.42 -1.82
N ASP A 55 -29.31 7.07 -0.81
CA ASP A 55 -30.28 6.45 0.11
C ASP A 55 -31.44 5.78 -0.67
N ASP A 56 -31.80 6.33 -1.83
CA ASP A 56 -32.84 5.80 -2.72
C ASP A 56 -32.35 4.70 -3.68
N TYR A 57 -31.09 4.26 -3.60
CA TYR A 57 -30.56 3.22 -4.47
C TYR A 57 -31.18 1.85 -4.12
N ALA A 58 -32.26 1.49 -4.82
CA ALA A 58 -32.95 0.21 -4.68
C ALA A 58 -32.26 -0.97 -5.40
N GLY A 59 -31.04 -0.80 -5.92
CA GLY A 59 -30.35 -1.86 -6.65
C GLY A 59 -29.76 -2.94 -5.73
N LYS A 60 -29.72 -4.18 -6.20
CA LYS A 60 -29.08 -5.29 -5.46
C LYS A 60 -27.59 -4.98 -5.27
N LEU A 61 -27.14 -4.99 -4.01
CA LEU A 61 -25.74 -4.70 -3.63
C LEU A 61 -24.91 -5.95 -3.38
N ARG A 62 -25.53 -7.11 -3.16
CA ARG A 62 -24.83 -8.35 -2.86
C ARG A 62 -25.36 -9.49 -3.72
N ARG A 63 -24.46 -10.30 -4.27
CA ARG A 63 -24.79 -11.52 -5.02
C ARG A 63 -25.07 -12.67 -4.09
N GLU A 64 -26.07 -13.45 -4.43
CA GLU A 64 -26.38 -14.71 -3.77
C GLU A 64 -25.56 -15.85 -4.36
N LYS A 65 -25.41 -16.93 -3.59
CA LYS A 65 -24.69 -18.11 -4.02
C LYS A 65 -25.41 -18.74 -5.21
N GLY A 66 -24.68 -18.91 -6.31
CA GLY A 66 -25.21 -19.47 -7.56
C GLY A 66 -25.66 -18.42 -8.59
N GLU A 67 -25.71 -17.13 -8.22
CA GLU A 67 -26.02 -16.08 -9.20
C GLU A 67 -24.86 -15.82 -10.15
N GLU A 68 -25.09 -15.98 -11.45
CA GLU A 68 -24.08 -15.71 -12.45
C GLU A 68 -24.08 -14.27 -12.97
N GLN A 69 -25.18 -13.56 -12.80
CA GLN A 69 -25.32 -12.18 -13.28
C GLN A 69 -24.47 -11.22 -12.47
N ARG A 70 -24.04 -10.14 -13.12
CA ARG A 70 -23.27 -9.07 -12.50
C ARG A 70 -24.18 -8.09 -11.78
N LEU A 71 -23.69 -7.57 -10.67
CA LEU A 71 -24.33 -6.45 -10.00
C LEU A 71 -24.15 -5.18 -10.84
N ARG A 72 -25.21 -4.38 -10.90
CA ARG A 72 -25.16 -3.04 -11.49
C ARG A 72 -24.29 -2.15 -10.61
N LEU A 73 -23.41 -1.37 -11.23
CA LEU A 73 -22.53 -0.44 -10.52
C LEU A 73 -23.37 0.65 -9.81
N PRO A 74 -23.26 0.80 -8.48
CA PRO A 74 -23.99 1.83 -7.75
C PRO A 74 -23.43 3.24 -8.03
N PRO A 75 -24.20 4.30 -7.73
CA PRO A 75 -23.84 5.68 -8.04
C PRO A 75 -22.49 6.13 -7.47
N TRP A 76 -22.20 5.80 -6.20
CA TRP A 76 -20.97 6.23 -5.50
C TRP A 76 -19.67 5.59 -6.02
N LEU A 77 -19.76 4.62 -6.93
CA LEU A 77 -18.61 4.00 -7.59
C LEU A 77 -18.42 4.49 -9.03
N LYS A 78 -19.30 5.35 -9.53
CA LYS A 78 -19.16 5.92 -10.87
C LYS A 78 -18.12 7.02 -10.83
N THR A 79 -17.16 6.96 -11.76
CA THR A 79 -16.19 8.02 -11.97
C THR A 79 -16.43 8.71 -13.31
N THR A 80 -15.98 9.95 -13.42
CA THR A 80 -16.00 10.70 -14.68
C THR A 80 -14.91 10.19 -15.61
N ILE A 81 -15.15 10.29 -16.92
CA ILE A 81 -14.16 9.90 -17.92
C ILE A 81 -12.99 10.88 -17.86
N PRO A 82 -11.74 10.41 -17.78
CA PRO A 82 -10.57 11.29 -17.73
C PRO A 82 -10.46 12.13 -19.00
N VAL A 83 -10.59 13.45 -18.85
CA VAL A 83 -10.43 14.44 -19.92
C VAL A 83 -9.53 15.57 -19.44
N GLY A 84 -8.60 16.05 -20.29
CA GLY A 84 -7.77 17.21 -19.97
C GLY A 84 -6.35 17.20 -20.54
N LYS A 85 -5.76 18.39 -20.69
CA LYS A 85 -4.40 18.58 -21.24
C LYS A 85 -3.31 17.93 -20.37
N ASN A 86 -3.47 17.95 -19.05
CA ASN A 86 -2.50 17.36 -18.12
C ASN A 86 -2.44 15.83 -18.24
N TYR A 87 -3.60 15.16 -18.30
CA TYR A 87 -3.67 13.71 -18.53
C TYR A 87 -2.97 13.33 -19.84
N ALA A 88 -3.22 14.06 -20.94
CA ALA A 88 -2.58 13.81 -22.23
C ALA A 88 -1.05 13.98 -22.16
N ARG A 89 -0.57 15.03 -21.48
CA ARG A 89 0.86 15.30 -21.29
C ARG A 89 1.57 14.17 -20.53
N ILE A 90 1.03 13.75 -19.37
CA ILE A 90 1.64 12.65 -18.59
C ILE A 90 1.63 11.36 -19.41
N LYS A 91 0.55 11.09 -20.14
CA LYS A 91 0.45 9.92 -21.02
C LYS A 91 1.51 9.88 -22.11
N GLU A 92 1.76 11.03 -22.75
CA GLU A 92 2.80 11.16 -23.77
C GLU A 92 4.20 10.93 -23.16
N GLN A 93 4.47 11.55 -22.01
CA GLN A 93 5.74 11.36 -21.27
C GLN A 93 5.97 9.89 -20.87
N MET A 94 4.96 9.18 -20.36
CA MET A 94 5.10 7.75 -20.05
C MET A 94 5.52 6.94 -21.28
N ARG A 95 4.94 7.24 -22.45
CA ARG A 95 5.22 6.54 -23.71
C ARG A 95 6.61 6.84 -24.25
N GLU A 96 7.02 8.10 -24.25
CA GLU A 96 8.36 8.51 -24.69
C GLU A 96 9.46 7.83 -23.88
N LEU A 97 9.24 7.72 -22.57
CA LEU A 97 10.19 7.14 -21.62
C LEU A 97 10.06 5.62 -21.49
N LYS A 98 9.13 5.01 -22.23
CA LYS A 98 8.81 3.57 -22.21
C LYS A 98 8.49 3.06 -20.79
N LEU A 99 7.89 3.90 -19.97
CA LEU A 99 7.50 3.57 -18.60
C LEU A 99 6.10 2.96 -18.59
N SER A 100 5.94 1.89 -17.82
CA SER A 100 4.62 1.33 -17.54
C SER A 100 4.04 1.98 -16.28
N THR A 101 2.72 2.11 -16.22
CA THR A 101 2.04 2.60 -15.01
C THR A 101 0.94 1.64 -14.61
N VAL A 102 0.82 1.37 -13.30
CA VAL A 102 -0.30 0.56 -12.80
C VAL A 102 -1.64 1.27 -13.04
N CYS A 103 -1.62 2.60 -13.14
CA CYS A 103 -2.80 3.41 -13.44
C CYS A 103 -3.44 2.98 -14.78
N GLU A 104 -2.63 2.79 -15.82
CA GLU A 104 -3.11 2.32 -17.13
C GLU A 104 -3.31 0.81 -17.15
N GLU A 105 -2.30 0.04 -16.71
CA GLU A 105 -2.31 -1.43 -16.85
C GLU A 105 -3.36 -2.10 -15.96
N ALA A 106 -3.66 -1.54 -14.79
CA ALA A 106 -4.71 -2.03 -13.90
C ALA A 106 -6.09 -1.38 -14.15
N ARG A 107 -6.21 -0.49 -15.15
CA ARG A 107 -7.45 0.24 -15.50
C ARG A 107 -8.02 1.03 -14.31
N CYS A 108 -7.17 1.82 -13.66
CA CYS A 108 -7.54 2.54 -12.46
C CYS A 108 -8.66 3.56 -12.73
N PRO A 109 -9.78 3.53 -11.98
CA PRO A 109 -10.85 4.50 -12.17
C PRO A 109 -10.45 5.93 -11.76
N ASN A 110 -9.37 6.09 -10.99
CA ASN A 110 -8.90 7.37 -10.47
C ASN A 110 -7.83 8.02 -11.34
N ILE A 111 -7.46 7.43 -12.49
CA ILE A 111 -6.34 7.92 -13.32
C ILE A 111 -6.51 9.40 -13.73
N GLY A 112 -7.74 9.84 -14.01
CA GLY A 112 -8.02 11.23 -14.38
C GLY A 112 -7.73 12.21 -13.26
N GLU A 113 -8.15 11.88 -12.05
CA GLU A 113 -7.92 12.69 -10.85
C GLU A 113 -6.44 12.70 -10.45
N CYS A 114 -5.79 11.53 -10.47
CA CYS A 114 -4.38 11.39 -10.13
C CYS A 114 -3.48 12.20 -11.08
N TRP A 115 -3.67 12.03 -12.39
CA TRP A 115 -2.83 12.66 -13.43
C TRP A 115 -3.26 14.09 -13.76
N GLY A 116 -4.53 14.44 -13.51
CA GLY A 116 -5.04 15.79 -13.71
C GLY A 116 -4.55 16.79 -12.67
N GLY A 117 -4.09 16.31 -11.51
CA GLY A 117 -3.67 17.12 -10.36
C GLY A 117 -4.76 17.30 -9.29
N GLY A 118 -6.04 17.11 -9.63
CA GLY A 118 -7.17 17.43 -8.74
C GLY A 118 -7.26 18.92 -8.42
N GLU A 119 -8.11 19.32 -7.46
CA GLU A 119 -8.27 20.73 -7.06
C GLU A 119 -7.00 21.35 -6.44
N HIS A 120 -6.13 20.53 -5.87
CA HIS A 120 -4.89 20.97 -5.21
C HIS A 120 -3.66 20.94 -6.11
N GLY A 121 -3.79 20.55 -7.39
CA GLY A 121 -2.72 20.64 -8.39
C GLY A 121 -1.59 19.59 -8.29
N THR A 122 -1.49 18.82 -7.20
CA THR A 122 -0.45 17.80 -7.03
C THR A 122 -0.73 16.58 -7.91
N GLN A 123 0.11 16.39 -8.92
CA GLN A 123 0.05 15.24 -9.83
C GLN A 123 0.71 14.04 -9.15
N THR A 124 0.04 12.90 -9.18
CA THR A 124 0.58 11.67 -8.59
C THR A 124 0.46 10.55 -9.62
N ALA A 125 1.57 9.85 -9.84
CA ALA A 125 1.65 8.74 -10.78
C ALA A 125 2.36 7.58 -10.09
N THR A 126 1.79 6.39 -10.18
CA THR A 126 2.44 5.18 -9.70
C THR A 126 3.14 4.49 -10.88
N ILE A 127 4.46 4.48 -10.84
CA ILE A 127 5.29 3.85 -11.88
C ILE A 127 5.37 2.35 -11.61
N MET A 128 5.15 1.56 -12.65
CA MET A 128 5.26 0.11 -12.60
C MET A 128 6.56 -0.31 -13.30
N LEU A 129 7.50 -0.78 -12.50
CA LEU A 129 8.80 -1.28 -12.95
C LEU A 129 8.68 -2.70 -13.49
N MET A 130 9.70 -3.11 -14.24
CA MET A 130 9.88 -4.45 -14.79
C MET A 130 8.85 -4.82 -15.87
N GLY A 131 8.30 -3.80 -16.54
CA GLY A 131 7.34 -3.91 -17.62
C GLY A 131 5.89 -4.16 -17.17
N ASP A 132 5.07 -4.65 -18.10
CA ASP A 132 3.62 -4.79 -17.98
C ASP A 132 3.13 -6.25 -17.87
N THR A 133 4.05 -7.19 -17.74
CA THR A 133 3.79 -8.62 -17.85
C THR A 133 4.34 -9.38 -16.64
N CYS A 134 3.44 -9.95 -15.86
CA CYS A 134 3.69 -10.61 -14.59
C CYS A 134 3.87 -12.13 -14.73
N THR A 135 4.71 -12.73 -13.87
CA THR A 135 4.84 -14.20 -13.78
C THR A 135 3.72 -14.86 -12.96
N ARG A 136 2.82 -14.06 -12.38
CA ARG A 136 1.72 -14.49 -11.51
C ARG A 136 0.36 -14.11 -12.07
N GLY A 137 -0.65 -14.93 -11.74
CA GLY A 137 -2.02 -14.80 -12.23
C GLY A 137 -3.02 -14.61 -11.09
N CYS A 138 -2.92 -13.48 -10.37
CA CYS A 138 -3.93 -13.09 -9.37
C CYS A 138 -5.28 -12.86 -10.06
N ARG A 139 -6.37 -13.44 -9.53
CA ARG A 139 -7.67 -13.45 -10.23
C ARG A 139 -8.41 -12.11 -10.21
N PHE A 140 -7.93 -11.17 -9.41
CA PHE A 140 -8.42 -9.80 -9.36
C PHE A 140 -7.67 -8.84 -10.29
N CYS A 141 -6.44 -9.18 -10.69
CA CYS A 141 -5.49 -8.27 -11.34
C CYS A 141 -5.57 -8.37 -12.86
N SER A 142 -5.54 -7.23 -13.55
CA SER A 142 -5.65 -7.17 -15.03
C SER A 142 -4.33 -7.02 -15.78
N VAL A 143 -3.21 -6.94 -15.06
CA VAL A 143 -1.86 -6.95 -15.62
C VAL A 143 -1.65 -8.23 -16.45
N LYS A 144 -0.95 -8.12 -17.57
CA LYS A 144 -0.70 -9.25 -18.48
C LYS A 144 0.10 -10.33 -17.76
N THR A 145 -0.03 -11.58 -18.19
CA THR A 145 0.70 -12.68 -17.57
C THR A 145 1.47 -13.49 -18.60
N ALA A 146 2.71 -13.85 -18.26
CA ALA A 146 3.53 -14.76 -19.05
C ALA A 146 4.49 -15.52 -18.14
N ARG A 147 4.74 -16.80 -18.47
CA ARG A 147 5.73 -17.60 -17.72
C ARG A 147 7.16 -17.07 -17.86
N LYS A 148 7.46 -16.44 -18.99
CA LYS A 148 8.75 -15.81 -19.31
C LYS A 148 8.47 -14.43 -19.92
N PRO A 149 8.33 -13.38 -19.09
CA PRO A 149 8.25 -12.00 -19.57
C PRO A 149 9.52 -11.59 -20.34
N PRO A 150 9.52 -10.45 -21.05
CA PRO A 150 10.72 -9.89 -21.61
C PRO A 150 11.84 -9.70 -20.56
N PRO A 151 13.13 -9.74 -20.97
CA PRO A 151 14.24 -9.38 -20.10
C PRO A 151 14.06 -7.98 -19.50
N LEU A 152 14.60 -7.76 -18.30
CA LEU A 152 14.65 -6.42 -17.72
C LEU A 152 15.46 -5.48 -18.62
N ASP A 153 14.97 -4.26 -18.79
CA ASP A 153 15.79 -3.18 -19.35
C ASP A 153 16.77 -2.72 -18.28
N VAL A 154 18.07 -2.94 -18.50
CA VAL A 154 19.14 -2.54 -17.57
C VAL A 154 19.17 -1.03 -17.32
N ASN A 155 18.62 -0.22 -18.22
CA ASN A 155 18.56 1.24 -18.09
C ASN A 155 17.25 1.74 -17.44
N GLU A 156 16.28 0.86 -17.17
CA GLU A 156 15.00 1.24 -16.54
C GLU A 156 15.20 2.04 -15.23
N PRO A 157 16.14 1.69 -14.31
CA PRO A 157 16.35 2.46 -13.09
C PRO A 157 16.78 3.91 -13.35
N VAL A 158 17.76 4.09 -14.25
CA VAL A 158 18.32 5.41 -14.60
C VAL A 158 17.29 6.26 -15.36
N ASN A 159 16.60 5.64 -16.32
CA ASN A 159 15.58 6.32 -17.12
C ASN A 159 14.39 6.74 -16.24
N THR A 160 13.93 5.87 -15.35
CA THR A 160 12.86 6.16 -14.40
C THR A 160 13.25 7.28 -13.45
N ALA A 161 14.46 7.24 -12.87
CA ALA A 161 14.93 8.29 -11.99
C ALA A 161 15.07 9.65 -12.70
N THR A 162 15.52 9.64 -13.95
CA THR A 162 15.62 10.85 -14.79
C THR A 162 14.25 11.44 -15.09
N ALA A 163 13.26 10.58 -15.38
CA ALA A 163 11.87 10.96 -15.57
C ALA A 163 11.30 11.65 -14.32
N ILE A 164 11.41 10.99 -13.17
CA ILE A 164 10.86 11.47 -11.90
C ILE A 164 11.50 12.80 -11.49
N ALA A 165 12.82 12.95 -11.68
CA ALA A 165 13.52 14.20 -11.39
C ALA A 165 12.98 15.38 -12.22
N SER A 166 12.55 15.13 -13.46
CA SER A 166 11.96 16.18 -14.33
C SER A 166 10.54 16.60 -13.92
N TRP A 167 9.85 15.81 -13.11
CA TRP A 167 8.46 16.09 -12.73
C TRP A 167 8.32 16.98 -11.50
N GLY A 168 9.40 17.18 -10.73
CA GLY A 168 9.38 18.03 -9.53
C GLY A 168 8.42 17.54 -8.45
N LEU A 169 8.27 16.22 -8.31
CA LEU A 169 7.39 15.61 -7.32
C LEU A 169 8.08 15.54 -5.94
N ASP A 170 7.30 15.75 -4.88
CA ASP A 170 7.74 15.53 -3.50
C ASP A 170 7.53 14.09 -3.02
N TYR A 171 6.66 13.34 -3.69
CA TYR A 171 6.33 11.96 -3.36
C TYR A 171 6.15 11.13 -4.64
N ILE A 172 6.70 9.90 -4.66
CA ILE A 172 6.51 8.96 -5.76
C ILE A 172 6.22 7.55 -5.24
N VAL A 173 5.26 6.88 -5.87
CA VAL A 173 5.00 5.46 -5.64
C VAL A 173 5.59 4.64 -6.78
N LEU A 174 6.44 3.68 -6.43
CA LEU A 174 6.94 2.64 -7.31
C LEU A 174 6.20 1.34 -6.99
N THR A 175 5.84 0.60 -8.02
CA THR A 175 5.39 -0.78 -7.91
C THR A 175 6.05 -1.63 -8.98
N SER A 176 5.79 -2.92 -8.99
CA SER A 176 6.30 -3.81 -10.04
C SER A 176 5.41 -5.01 -10.24
N VAL A 177 5.56 -5.65 -11.39
CA VAL A 177 5.07 -7.02 -11.59
C VAL A 177 5.89 -8.02 -10.77
N ASP A 178 5.35 -9.22 -10.54
CA ASP A 178 6.15 -10.33 -10.03
C ASP A 178 7.07 -10.87 -11.13
N ARG A 179 8.33 -11.12 -10.78
CA ARG A 179 9.38 -11.66 -11.65
C ARG A 179 9.98 -12.94 -11.07
N ASP A 180 9.14 -13.96 -10.91
CA ASP A 180 9.58 -15.28 -10.39
C ASP A 180 10.56 -16.01 -11.33
N ASP A 181 10.79 -15.47 -12.55
CA ASP A 181 11.82 -15.92 -13.48
C ASP A 181 13.23 -15.44 -13.11
N LEU A 182 13.35 -14.43 -12.23
CA LEU A 182 14.61 -13.89 -11.72
C LEU A 182 14.94 -14.50 -10.35
N SER A 183 16.23 -14.73 -10.08
CA SER A 183 16.68 -15.34 -8.82
C SER A 183 16.40 -14.48 -7.59
N ASP A 184 16.40 -13.15 -7.75
CA ASP A 184 16.14 -12.17 -6.68
C ASP A 184 14.72 -11.58 -6.76
N GLY A 185 13.85 -12.15 -7.61
CA GLY A 185 12.50 -11.65 -7.84
C GLY A 185 12.41 -10.21 -8.36
N GLY A 186 13.53 -9.61 -8.81
CA GLY A 186 13.60 -8.20 -9.22
C GLY A 186 13.90 -7.22 -8.08
N SER A 187 14.16 -7.69 -6.86
CA SER A 187 14.40 -6.81 -5.69
C SER A 187 15.59 -5.86 -5.89
N LYS A 188 16.68 -6.31 -6.52
CA LYS A 188 17.83 -5.43 -6.79
C LYS A 188 17.48 -4.34 -7.80
N HIS A 189 16.63 -4.65 -8.77
CA HIS A 189 16.20 -3.70 -9.79
C HIS A 189 15.37 -2.55 -9.18
N ILE A 190 14.43 -2.89 -8.29
CA ILE A 190 13.65 -1.91 -7.53
C ILE A 190 14.59 -1.09 -6.64
N ALA A 191 15.48 -1.73 -5.89
CA ALA A 191 16.43 -1.04 -5.00
C ALA A 191 17.35 -0.07 -5.75
N GLU A 192 17.83 -0.45 -6.94
CA GLU A 192 18.64 0.43 -7.78
C GLU A 192 17.85 1.64 -8.27
N THR A 193 16.59 1.44 -8.66
CA THR A 193 15.71 2.55 -9.05
C THR A 193 15.52 3.55 -7.92
N VAL A 194 15.31 3.08 -6.68
CA VAL A 194 15.20 3.95 -5.50
C VAL A 194 16.50 4.74 -5.28
N LYS A 195 17.66 4.10 -5.37
CA LYS A 195 18.96 4.77 -5.20
C LYS A 195 19.19 5.83 -6.27
N GLU A 196 18.91 5.53 -7.53
CA GLU A 196 19.04 6.47 -8.63
C GLU A 196 18.12 7.70 -8.47
N ILE A 197 16.90 7.50 -7.96
CA ILE A 197 15.97 8.58 -7.61
C ILE A 197 16.56 9.44 -6.49
N LYS A 198 16.96 8.82 -5.37
CA LYS A 198 17.49 9.52 -4.20
C LYS A 198 18.81 10.25 -4.48
N ALA A 199 19.63 9.74 -5.41
CA ALA A 199 20.86 10.39 -5.86
C ALA A 199 20.59 11.69 -6.63
N ARG A 200 19.48 11.76 -7.39
CA ARG A 200 19.08 12.96 -8.15
C ARG A 200 18.26 13.94 -7.32
N ASN A 201 17.44 13.43 -6.40
CA ASN A 201 16.65 14.21 -5.48
C ASN A 201 16.57 13.49 -4.14
N SER A 202 17.33 13.94 -3.14
CA SER A 202 17.33 13.34 -1.80
C SER A 202 16.11 13.72 -0.97
N ASN A 203 15.37 14.76 -1.38
CA ASN A 203 14.21 15.28 -0.65
C ASN A 203 12.92 14.51 -0.97
N ILE A 204 12.78 13.99 -2.20
CA ILE A 204 11.60 13.22 -2.61
C ILE A 204 11.38 12.02 -1.70
N PHE A 205 10.14 11.78 -1.30
CA PHE A 205 9.73 10.57 -0.60
C PHE A 205 9.40 9.46 -1.59
N VAL A 206 9.85 8.23 -1.30
CA VAL A 206 9.68 7.08 -2.18
C VAL A 206 8.94 5.97 -1.44
N GLU A 207 7.74 5.64 -1.93
CA GLU A 207 6.98 4.47 -1.52
C GLU A 207 7.22 3.34 -2.52
N CYS A 208 7.52 2.14 -2.03
CA CYS A 208 7.65 0.95 -2.86
C CYS A 208 6.55 -0.06 -2.48
N LEU A 209 5.57 -0.24 -3.36
CA LEU A 209 4.61 -1.34 -3.32
C LEU A 209 5.21 -2.57 -4.01
N VAL A 210 5.80 -3.44 -3.21
CA VAL A 210 6.65 -4.53 -3.70
C VAL A 210 5.95 -5.90 -3.70
N PRO A 211 6.43 -6.85 -4.53
CA PRO A 211 6.09 -8.26 -4.44
C PRO A 211 6.41 -8.89 -3.07
N ASP A 212 5.93 -10.11 -2.84
CA ASP A 212 6.30 -10.89 -1.64
C ASP A 212 7.67 -11.57 -1.76
N PHE A 213 8.30 -11.52 -2.94
CA PHE A 213 9.56 -12.20 -3.29
C PHE A 213 9.57 -13.70 -2.91
N ARG A 214 8.40 -14.35 -2.91
CA ARG A 214 8.19 -15.73 -2.45
C ARG A 214 8.67 -15.97 -1.01
N GLY A 215 8.64 -14.93 -0.17
CA GLY A 215 9.13 -14.96 1.20
C GLY A 215 10.66 -14.92 1.32
N ASN A 216 11.40 -14.58 0.26
CA ASN A 216 12.86 -14.46 0.34
C ASN A 216 13.25 -13.23 1.17
N LEU A 217 13.76 -13.47 2.39
CA LEU A 217 14.11 -12.41 3.33
C LEU A 217 15.32 -11.56 2.89
N GLU A 218 16.23 -12.10 2.07
CA GLU A 218 17.33 -11.30 1.52
C GLU A 218 16.82 -10.23 0.54
N CYS A 219 15.76 -10.56 -0.22
CA CYS A 219 15.08 -9.61 -1.10
C CYS A 219 14.37 -8.53 -0.28
N VAL A 220 13.67 -8.94 0.80
CA VAL A 220 13.00 -8.01 1.73
C VAL A 220 14.03 -7.06 2.38
N GLU A 221 15.16 -7.59 2.86
CA GLU A 221 16.25 -6.81 3.43
C GLU A 221 16.84 -5.81 2.42
N THR A 222 17.07 -6.25 1.18
CA THR A 222 17.59 -5.42 0.10
C THR A 222 16.71 -4.19 -0.12
N ILE A 223 15.39 -4.40 -0.19
CA ILE A 223 14.42 -3.30 -0.33
C ILE A 223 14.38 -2.44 0.93
N ALA A 224 14.24 -3.03 2.12
CA ALA A 224 14.14 -2.29 3.39
C ALA A 224 15.36 -1.38 3.67
N LYS A 225 16.52 -1.68 3.06
CA LYS A 225 17.76 -0.93 3.21
C LYS A 225 18.11 -0.04 2.00
N CYS A 226 17.29 0.01 0.94
CA CYS A 226 17.64 0.77 -0.27
C CYS A 226 17.37 2.27 -0.20
N GLY A 227 16.90 2.78 0.96
CA GLY A 227 16.66 4.21 1.18
C GLY A 227 15.24 4.70 0.86
N LEU A 228 14.29 3.79 0.63
CA LEU A 228 12.87 4.13 0.52
C LEU A 228 12.30 4.61 1.87
N ASP A 229 11.17 5.30 1.83
CA ASP A 229 10.52 5.86 3.02
C ASP A 229 9.31 5.03 3.47
N VAL A 230 8.58 4.44 2.51
CA VAL A 230 7.41 3.57 2.78
C VAL A 230 7.54 2.22 2.09
N TYR A 231 7.58 1.15 2.89
CA TYR A 231 7.52 -0.22 2.42
C TYR A 231 6.06 -0.68 2.38
N ALA A 232 5.51 -0.85 1.18
CA ALA A 232 4.15 -1.33 1.00
C ALA A 232 4.14 -2.77 0.47
N HIS A 233 3.31 -3.63 1.05
CA HIS A 233 2.98 -4.93 0.48
C HIS A 233 1.53 -5.28 0.86
N ASN A 234 0.70 -5.51 -0.14
CA ASN A 234 -0.73 -5.69 0.06
C ASN A 234 -1.09 -7.13 0.46
N ILE A 235 -1.91 -7.26 1.48
CA ILE A 235 -2.53 -8.53 1.86
C ILE A 235 -3.71 -8.89 0.94
N GLU A 236 -4.31 -7.87 0.33
CA GLU A 236 -5.38 -7.88 -0.68
C GLU A 236 -6.74 -8.38 -0.19
N THR A 237 -6.77 -9.46 0.59
CA THR A 237 -8.00 -10.06 1.09
C THR A 237 -7.73 -10.85 2.37
N VAL A 238 -8.79 -11.40 2.94
CA VAL A 238 -8.75 -12.22 4.15
C VAL A 238 -8.08 -13.59 3.90
N GLU A 239 -7.60 -14.24 4.96
CA GLU A 239 -6.85 -15.49 4.86
C GLU A 239 -7.58 -16.58 4.07
N LYS A 240 -8.88 -16.76 4.35
CA LYS A 240 -9.73 -17.77 3.70
C LYS A 240 -9.89 -17.55 2.20
N LEU A 241 -9.94 -16.29 1.75
CA LEU A 241 -10.13 -15.95 0.34
C LEU A 241 -8.83 -15.89 -0.44
N THR A 242 -7.69 -15.73 0.24
CA THR A 242 -6.36 -15.68 -0.38
C THR A 242 -6.12 -16.72 -1.49
N PRO A 243 -6.34 -18.04 -1.29
CA PRO A 243 -6.10 -19.04 -2.34
C PRO A 243 -7.05 -18.93 -3.55
N TYR A 244 -8.17 -18.23 -3.41
CA TYR A 244 -9.14 -18.01 -4.49
C TYR A 244 -8.94 -16.68 -5.22
N VAL A 245 -8.36 -15.69 -4.53
CA VAL A 245 -8.18 -14.32 -5.01
C VAL A 245 -6.79 -14.12 -5.59
N ARG A 246 -5.76 -14.57 -4.89
CA ARG A 246 -4.35 -14.32 -5.20
C ARG A 246 -3.75 -15.52 -5.94
N ASP A 247 -2.61 -15.32 -6.57
CA ASP A 247 -1.83 -16.42 -7.14
C ASP A 247 -1.45 -17.43 -6.03
N ARG A 248 -1.41 -18.72 -6.37
CA ARG A 248 -1.10 -19.81 -5.41
C ARG A 248 0.23 -19.65 -4.67
N ARG A 249 1.15 -18.81 -5.17
CA ARG A 249 2.45 -18.48 -4.55
C ARG A 249 2.36 -17.36 -3.51
N ALA A 250 1.26 -16.62 -3.47
CA ALA A 250 1.06 -15.47 -2.59
C ALA A 250 0.20 -15.88 -1.38
N HIS A 251 0.85 -16.35 -0.33
CA HIS A 251 0.18 -16.81 0.89
C HIS A 251 -0.05 -15.68 1.89
N TYR A 252 -1.16 -15.74 2.61
CA TYR A 252 -1.55 -14.75 3.63
C TYR A 252 -0.48 -14.59 4.73
N ARG A 253 -0.04 -15.71 5.31
CA ARG A 253 0.99 -15.71 6.36
C ARG A 253 2.38 -15.30 5.85
N GLN A 254 2.70 -15.60 4.59
CA GLN A 254 3.92 -15.12 3.93
C GLN A 254 3.91 -13.60 3.79
N THR A 255 2.78 -13.00 3.39
CA THR A 255 2.62 -11.54 3.33
C THR A 255 2.85 -10.90 4.70
N LEU A 256 2.26 -11.43 5.77
CA LEU A 256 2.47 -10.91 7.13
C LEU A 256 3.94 -11.03 7.57
N GLN A 257 4.62 -12.13 7.22
CA GLN A 257 6.03 -12.31 7.51
C GLN A 257 6.89 -11.28 6.77
N VAL A 258 6.65 -11.04 5.49
CA VAL A 258 7.38 -10.02 4.70
C VAL A 258 7.26 -8.63 5.33
N LEU A 259 6.06 -8.25 5.77
CA LEU A 259 5.81 -6.95 6.41
C LEU A 259 6.51 -6.84 7.77
N THR A 260 6.42 -7.89 8.60
CA THR A 260 7.13 -7.99 9.89
C THR A 260 8.64 -7.84 9.69
N GLU A 261 9.19 -8.54 8.72
CA GLU A 261 10.62 -8.59 8.45
C GLU A 261 11.14 -7.27 7.88
N ALA A 262 10.39 -6.59 7.01
CA ALA A 262 10.73 -5.25 6.53
C ALA A 262 10.90 -4.27 7.71
N LYS A 263 9.98 -4.31 8.68
CA LYS A 263 10.06 -3.50 9.91
C LYS A 263 11.23 -3.90 10.81
N ARG A 264 11.55 -5.20 10.88
CA ARG A 264 12.71 -5.71 11.64
C ARG A 264 14.03 -5.22 11.04
N PHE A 265 14.17 -5.29 9.71
CA PHE A 265 15.38 -4.83 9.02
C PHE A 265 15.57 -3.32 9.08
N ASN A 266 14.48 -2.56 9.11
CA ASN A 266 14.53 -1.11 9.26
C ASN A 266 13.29 -0.59 10.03
N PRO A 267 13.40 -0.43 11.37
CA PRO A 267 12.29 0.01 12.21
C PRO A 267 11.75 1.42 11.89
N ASN A 268 12.54 2.22 11.18
CA ASN A 268 12.17 3.58 10.80
C ASN A 268 11.25 3.63 9.58
N LEU A 269 11.15 2.55 8.80
CA LEU A 269 10.23 2.49 7.66
C LEU A 269 8.79 2.65 8.14
N ILE A 270 8.01 3.37 7.35
CA ILE A 270 6.56 3.24 7.40
C ILE A 270 6.20 2.00 6.58
N THR A 271 5.42 1.11 7.17
CA THR A 271 4.91 -0.09 6.52
C THR A 271 3.44 0.08 6.20
N LYS A 272 3.04 -0.39 5.01
CA LYS A 272 1.69 -0.17 4.51
C LYS A 272 1.11 -1.41 3.85
N SER A 273 -0.19 -1.64 4.02
CA SER A 273 -0.91 -2.70 3.33
C SER A 273 -2.28 -2.24 2.83
N SER A 274 -2.94 -3.09 2.06
CA SER A 274 -4.23 -2.81 1.45
C SER A 274 -5.13 -4.04 1.48
N ILE A 275 -6.44 -3.81 1.63
CA ILE A 275 -7.49 -4.80 1.57
C ILE A 275 -8.53 -4.34 0.55
N MET A 276 -8.88 -5.20 -0.39
CA MET A 276 -10.03 -5.00 -1.27
C MET A 276 -11.28 -5.63 -0.65
N LEU A 277 -12.34 -4.86 -0.55
CA LEU A 277 -13.66 -5.30 -0.09
C LEU A 277 -14.58 -5.66 -1.25
N GLY A 278 -15.55 -6.53 -1.01
CA GLY A 278 -16.54 -6.98 -1.99
C GLY A 278 -16.18 -8.29 -2.70
N LEU A 279 -15.23 -9.07 -2.18
CA LEU A 279 -14.81 -10.36 -2.72
C LEU A 279 -15.49 -11.56 -2.03
N GLY A 280 -16.28 -11.30 -0.99
CA GLY A 280 -17.07 -12.31 -0.26
C GLY A 280 -16.66 -12.51 1.20
N GLU A 281 -15.72 -11.70 1.67
CA GLU A 281 -15.28 -11.66 3.06
C GLU A 281 -16.40 -11.25 4.00
N THR A 282 -16.33 -11.71 5.25
CA THR A 282 -17.21 -11.25 6.34
C THR A 282 -16.53 -10.15 7.16
N ASP A 283 -17.33 -9.45 7.96
CA ASP A 283 -16.82 -8.36 8.80
C ASP A 283 -15.87 -8.91 9.88
N GLU A 284 -16.14 -10.10 10.42
CA GLU A 284 -15.24 -10.78 11.36
C GLU A 284 -13.89 -11.14 10.69
N GLU A 285 -13.92 -11.59 9.44
CA GLU A 285 -12.70 -11.93 8.69
C GLU A 285 -11.86 -10.67 8.39
N ILE A 286 -12.50 -9.52 8.11
CA ILE A 286 -11.83 -8.23 7.97
C ILE A 286 -11.23 -7.76 9.29
N GLU A 287 -12.00 -7.78 10.38
CA GLU A 287 -11.55 -7.41 11.72
C GLU A 287 -10.33 -8.24 12.15
N THR A 288 -10.34 -9.55 11.92
CA THR A 288 -9.17 -10.41 12.15
C THR A 288 -7.98 -10.00 11.27
N THR A 289 -8.23 -9.69 9.99
CA THR A 289 -7.15 -9.28 9.08
C THR A 289 -6.52 -7.95 9.50
N LEU A 290 -7.30 -6.98 9.96
CA LEU A 290 -6.79 -5.72 10.50
C LEU A 290 -5.94 -5.95 11.75
N LYS A 291 -6.40 -6.80 12.68
CA LYS A 291 -5.62 -7.19 13.86
C LYS A 291 -4.30 -7.89 13.49
N ASP A 292 -4.34 -8.80 12.53
CA ASP A 292 -3.15 -9.50 12.04
C ASP A 292 -2.12 -8.53 11.43
N LEU A 293 -2.57 -7.57 10.62
CA LEU A 293 -1.71 -6.51 10.08
C LEU A 293 -1.10 -5.66 11.19
N ARG A 294 -1.88 -5.25 12.20
CA ARG A 294 -1.35 -4.52 13.36
C ARG A 294 -0.32 -5.33 14.14
N ASN A 295 -0.58 -6.61 14.38
CA ASN A 295 0.34 -7.52 15.07
C ASN A 295 1.64 -7.73 14.29
N ALA A 296 1.59 -7.66 12.95
CA ALA A 296 2.77 -7.66 12.07
C ALA A 296 3.52 -6.31 12.04
N GLY A 297 3.05 -5.30 12.78
CA GLY A 297 3.68 -3.98 12.87
C GLY A 297 3.37 -3.04 11.71
N VAL A 298 2.34 -3.34 10.91
CA VAL A 298 1.94 -2.53 9.73
C VAL A 298 1.40 -1.18 10.15
N ASP A 299 2.08 -0.09 9.81
CA ASP A 299 1.74 1.25 10.28
C ASP A 299 0.47 1.83 9.62
N CYS A 300 0.29 1.61 8.33
CA CYS A 300 -0.80 2.20 7.55
C CYS A 300 -1.62 1.13 6.82
N VAL A 301 -2.94 1.29 6.75
CA VAL A 301 -3.80 0.39 5.98
C VAL A 301 -4.76 1.15 5.08
N THR A 302 -5.05 0.56 3.93
CA THR A 302 -6.04 1.09 2.99
C THR A 302 -7.12 0.04 2.73
N LEU A 303 -8.38 0.46 2.68
CA LEU A 303 -9.52 -0.39 2.34
C LEU A 303 -10.27 0.24 1.17
N GLY A 304 -10.41 -0.51 0.09
CA GLY A 304 -11.04 -0.04 -1.15
C GLY A 304 -12.01 -1.05 -1.73
N GLN A 305 -12.96 -0.60 -2.55
CA GLN A 305 -13.85 -1.51 -3.25
C GLN A 305 -13.08 -2.29 -4.33
N TYR A 306 -13.23 -3.62 -4.34
CA TYR A 306 -12.85 -4.44 -5.49
C TYR A 306 -13.69 -4.06 -6.71
N MET A 307 -13.01 -3.62 -7.76
CA MET A 307 -13.60 -3.30 -9.05
C MET A 307 -13.19 -4.35 -10.06
N GLN A 308 -14.16 -5.09 -10.60
CA GLN A 308 -13.89 -6.13 -11.58
C GLN A 308 -13.33 -5.54 -12.88
N PRO A 309 -12.08 -5.84 -13.28
CA PRO A 309 -11.48 -5.20 -14.46
C PRO A 309 -12.09 -5.64 -15.79
N THR A 310 -12.39 -6.94 -15.93
CA THR A 310 -13.00 -7.54 -17.12
C THR A 310 -13.88 -8.73 -16.76
N ASN A 311 -14.66 -9.24 -17.71
CA ASN A 311 -15.57 -10.39 -17.55
C ASN A 311 -14.88 -11.71 -17.19
N ARG A 312 -13.55 -11.78 -17.31
CA ARG A 312 -12.76 -12.97 -17.00
C ARG A 312 -12.24 -12.98 -15.55
N HIS A 313 -12.28 -11.84 -14.86
CA HIS A 313 -11.82 -11.71 -13.48
C HIS A 313 -12.93 -12.09 -12.51
N LEU A 314 -12.59 -12.19 -11.22
CA LEU A 314 -13.57 -12.42 -10.16
C LEU A 314 -14.75 -11.47 -10.27
N LYS A 315 -15.95 -12.00 -10.07
CA LYS A 315 -17.16 -11.18 -10.01
C LYS A 315 -17.20 -10.52 -8.65
N VAL A 316 -17.55 -9.24 -8.61
CA VAL A 316 -17.88 -8.55 -7.34
C VAL A 316 -18.98 -9.34 -6.64
N ILE A 317 -18.81 -9.64 -5.36
CA ILE A 317 -19.82 -10.29 -4.52
C ILE A 317 -20.66 -9.24 -3.82
N GLU A 318 -20.05 -8.17 -3.34
CA GLU A 318 -20.75 -7.06 -2.68
C GLU A 318 -20.18 -5.71 -3.13
N TYR A 319 -21.06 -4.75 -3.38
CA TYR A 319 -20.70 -3.34 -3.40
C TYR A 319 -20.91 -2.75 -2.02
N VAL A 320 -19.80 -2.49 -1.34
CA VAL A 320 -19.77 -1.98 0.03
C VAL A 320 -20.22 -0.52 0.04
N THR A 321 -21.05 -0.16 1.02
CA THR A 321 -21.59 1.20 1.15
C THR A 321 -20.56 2.16 1.75
N PRO A 322 -20.65 3.47 1.47
CA PRO A 322 -19.79 4.48 2.08
C PRO A 322 -19.74 4.42 3.62
N GLU A 323 -20.87 4.16 4.30
CA GLU A 323 -20.92 4.01 5.77
C GLU A 323 -20.07 2.86 6.26
N LYS A 324 -20.08 1.74 5.54
CA LYS A 324 -19.31 0.57 5.92
C LYS A 324 -17.83 0.82 5.72
N PHE A 325 -17.43 1.58 4.70
CA PHE A 325 -16.06 2.07 4.61
C PHE A 325 -15.70 3.01 5.77
N LYS A 326 -16.57 3.97 6.14
CA LYS A 326 -16.35 4.85 7.29
C LYS A 326 -16.19 4.06 8.60
N HIS A 327 -17.00 3.02 8.80
CA HIS A 327 -16.86 2.11 9.94
C HIS A 327 -15.46 1.47 9.99
N TRP A 328 -14.94 0.99 8.86
CA TRP A 328 -13.58 0.43 8.80
C TRP A 328 -12.48 1.48 8.99
N GLU A 329 -12.71 2.73 8.60
CA GLU A 329 -11.82 3.85 8.87
C GLU A 329 -11.65 4.04 10.39
N GLU A 330 -12.78 4.21 11.08
CA GLU A 330 -12.86 4.37 12.53
C GLU A 330 -12.22 3.18 13.24
N ARG A 331 -12.56 1.96 12.79
CA ARG A 331 -12.02 0.73 13.38
C ARG A 331 -10.51 0.59 13.21
N GLY A 332 -9.96 0.93 12.05
CA GLY A 332 -8.52 0.93 11.84
C GLY A 332 -7.82 1.94 12.75
N ASN A 333 -8.40 3.12 12.92
CA ASN A 333 -7.88 4.14 13.83
C ASN A 333 -7.90 3.67 15.30
N GLU A 334 -8.97 3.01 15.74
CA GLU A 334 -9.06 2.38 17.08
C GLU A 334 -8.03 1.27 17.30
N LEU A 335 -7.78 0.43 16.29
CA LEU A 335 -6.74 -0.61 16.31
C LEU A 335 -5.31 -0.02 16.26
N GLY A 336 -5.22 1.28 16.03
CA GLY A 336 -4.01 2.04 16.20
C GLY A 336 -3.08 2.03 15.00
N PHE A 337 -3.59 1.88 13.77
CA PHE A 337 -2.83 2.29 12.61
C PHE A 337 -2.44 3.78 12.75
N LEU A 338 -1.27 4.16 12.24
CA LEU A 338 -0.93 5.58 12.09
C LEU A 338 -1.91 6.28 11.15
N TYR A 339 -2.39 5.52 10.17
CA TYR A 339 -3.29 6.00 9.14
C TYR A 339 -4.16 4.87 8.60
N THR A 340 -5.46 5.13 8.52
CA THR A 340 -6.44 4.25 7.87
C THR A 340 -7.13 5.03 6.76
N ALA A 341 -6.91 4.64 5.50
CA ALA A 341 -7.72 5.13 4.39
C ALA A 341 -8.81 4.13 4.09
N SER A 342 -10.08 4.52 4.15
CA SER A 342 -11.17 3.59 3.83
C SER A 342 -12.23 4.29 3.00
N GLY A 343 -12.48 3.79 1.79
CA GLY A 343 -13.46 4.42 0.91
C GLY A 343 -13.67 3.66 -0.39
N PRO A 344 -14.80 3.86 -1.09
CA PRO A 344 -15.13 3.08 -2.27
C PRO A 344 -14.06 3.15 -3.37
N LEU A 345 -13.51 4.33 -3.62
CA LEU A 345 -12.49 4.57 -4.65
C LEU A 345 -11.05 4.55 -4.11
N VAL A 346 -10.85 4.30 -2.82
CA VAL A 346 -9.50 4.23 -2.24
C VAL A 346 -8.71 3.10 -2.91
N ARG A 347 -7.42 3.37 -3.15
CA ARG A 347 -6.42 2.44 -3.69
C ARG A 347 -5.17 2.51 -2.81
N SER A 348 -4.33 1.49 -2.90
CA SER A 348 -3.05 1.46 -2.18
C SER A 348 -2.20 2.70 -2.44
N SER A 349 -2.21 3.22 -3.68
CA SER A 349 -1.50 4.45 -4.06
C SER A 349 -2.40 5.70 -4.20
N TYR A 350 -3.53 5.76 -3.48
CA TYR A 350 -4.42 6.91 -3.57
C TYR A 350 -3.86 8.14 -2.82
N LYS A 351 -4.05 9.32 -3.44
CA LYS A 351 -3.48 10.62 -3.07
C LYS A 351 -3.56 10.97 -1.59
N ALA A 352 -4.70 10.71 -0.96
CA ALA A 352 -4.90 11.06 0.45
C ALA A 352 -3.91 10.34 1.39
N GLY A 353 -3.47 9.14 1.03
CA GLY A 353 -2.42 8.43 1.77
C GLY A 353 -1.06 9.10 1.62
N GLU A 354 -0.75 9.63 0.44
CA GLU A 354 0.54 10.26 0.16
C GLU A 354 0.71 11.57 0.94
N PHE A 355 -0.31 12.43 1.00
CA PHE A 355 -0.26 13.68 1.79
C PHE A 355 -0.07 13.43 3.29
N PHE A 356 -0.82 12.46 3.84
CA PHE A 356 -0.75 12.15 5.25
C PHE A 356 0.60 11.54 5.63
N ILE A 357 1.09 10.60 4.82
CA ILE A 357 2.41 9.99 5.00
C ILE A 357 3.51 11.05 4.85
N THR A 358 3.42 11.93 3.85
CA THR A 358 4.36 13.05 3.65
C THR A 358 4.45 13.90 4.91
N SER A 359 3.30 14.27 5.49
CA SER A 359 3.24 15.02 6.74
C SER A 359 3.94 14.29 7.90
N ILE A 360 3.76 12.97 8.04
CA ILE A 360 4.46 12.15 9.04
C ILE A 360 5.97 12.17 8.80
N LEU A 361 6.40 11.96 7.56
CA LEU A 361 7.80 11.84 7.19
C LEU A 361 8.56 13.16 7.33
N GLU A 362 7.97 14.28 6.92
CA GLU A 362 8.52 15.62 7.12
C GLU A 362 8.70 15.93 8.61
N ASN A 363 7.71 15.58 9.44
CA ASN A 363 7.80 15.78 10.88
C ASN A 363 8.91 14.92 11.51
N ARG A 364 9.10 13.68 11.05
CA ARG A 364 10.25 12.85 11.47
C ARG A 364 11.58 13.48 11.08
N LYS A 365 11.71 13.97 9.84
CA LYS A 365 12.92 14.68 9.39
C LYS A 365 13.20 15.92 10.26
N LYS A 366 12.19 16.75 10.53
CA LYS A 366 12.31 17.94 11.40
C LYS A 366 12.77 17.58 12.82
N ASN A 367 12.18 16.55 13.43
CA ASN A 367 12.54 16.11 14.79
C ASN A 367 13.96 15.50 14.86
N GLN A 368 14.40 14.81 13.81
CA GLN A 368 15.78 14.31 13.72
C GLN A 368 16.79 15.46 13.58
N SER A 369 16.47 16.48 12.77
CA SER A 369 17.33 17.66 12.64
C SER A 369 17.40 18.50 13.93
N ALA A 370 16.29 18.62 14.67
CA ALA A 370 16.26 19.37 15.93
C ALA A 370 17.06 18.70 17.05
N ASN A 371 17.13 17.37 17.07
CA ASN A 371 17.94 16.59 18.01
C ASN A 371 19.42 16.47 17.61
N ALA A 372 19.78 16.85 16.37
CA ALA A 372 21.15 16.83 15.87
C ALA A 372 21.88 18.19 16.04
N SER A 373 21.16 19.25 16.42
CA SER A 373 21.77 20.53 16.78
C SER A 373 22.56 20.38 18.10
N PRO A 374 23.84 20.82 18.17
CA PRO A 374 24.58 20.80 19.42
C PRO A 374 23.83 21.62 20.46
N LYS A 375 23.66 21.07 21.67
CA LYS A 375 23.40 21.91 22.84
C LYS A 375 24.70 22.65 23.10
N ASP A 376 24.70 23.95 22.81
CA ASP A 376 25.79 24.88 23.16
C ASP A 376 26.13 24.82 24.66
#